data_AF-A0A1E7I5J9-F1
#
_entry.id   AF-A0A1E7I5J9-F1
#
_cell.length_a   1.000
_cell.length_b   1.000
_cell.length_c   1.000
_cell.angle_alpha   90.00
_cell.angle_beta   90.00
_cell.angle_gamma   90.00
#
_symmetry.space_group_name_H-M   'P 1'
#
loop_
_entity.id
_entity.type
_entity.pdbx_description
1 polymer ?
#
loop_
_entity_poly.entity_id
_entity_poly.type
_entity_poly.pdbx_seq_one_letter_code
_entity_poly.pdbx_strand_id
1 'polypeptide(L)' 'MECPYCGEELERHDSFGRVASHQDGKVLGDIWKCPNGAEQNNSCDSEMFSVSGSFYTYRNREDDLREGYPC' A
#
# COMPACT_ATOMS: atom_id res chain seq x y z
N MET A 1 -3.72 4.93 9.15
CA MET A 1 -4.14 5.18 7.75
C MET A 1 -5.25 4.17 7.48
N GLU A 2 -6.42 4.56 7.03
CA GLU A 2 -7.59 3.67 6.99
C GLU A 2 -7.88 3.17 5.57
N CYS A 3 -8.34 1.94 5.46
CA CYS A 3 -8.75 1.34 4.20
C CYS A 3 -10.05 1.99 3.74
N PRO A 4 -10.10 2.64 2.57
CA PRO A 4 -11.33 3.31 2.10
C PRO A 4 -12.49 2.35 1.80
N TYR A 5 -12.22 1.03 1.75
CA TYR A 5 -13.20 0.00 1.39
C TYR A 5 -13.87 -0.69 2.58
N CYS A 6 -13.15 -0.89 3.68
CA CYS A 6 -13.67 -1.58 4.86
C CYS A 6 -13.57 -0.74 6.14
N GLY A 7 -12.93 0.43 6.09
CA GLY A 7 -12.74 1.32 7.23
C GLY A 7 -11.70 0.84 8.26
N GLU A 8 -11.08 -0.32 8.03
CA GLU A 8 -10.07 -0.86 8.93
C GLU A 8 -8.71 -0.19 8.77
N GLU A 9 -7.93 -0.18 9.85
CA GLU A 9 -6.60 0.41 9.84
C GLU A 9 -5.64 -0.41 8.96
N LEU A 10 -5.01 0.26 8.00
CA LEU A 10 -4.01 -0.33 7.12
C LEU A 10 -2.71 -0.60 7.88
N GLU A 11 -2.17 -1.80 7.72
CA GLU A 11 -0.91 -2.21 8.29
C GLU A 11 0.25 -1.93 7.33
N ARG A 12 1.35 -1.40 7.85
CA ARG A 12 2.56 -1.20 7.05
C ARG A 12 3.18 -2.55 6.73
N HIS A 13 3.27 -2.89 5.45
CA HIS A 13 3.79 -4.17 4.99
C HIS A 13 5.23 -4.06 4.47
N ASP A 14 5.54 -3.06 3.65
CA ASP A 14 6.89 -2.93 3.05
C ASP A 14 7.19 -1.47 2.67
N SER A 15 8.31 -1.21 1.97
CA SER A 15 8.70 0.13 1.53
C SER A 15 9.41 0.06 0.19
N PHE A 16 9.14 1.02 -0.70
CA PHE A 16 9.65 1.03 -2.06
C PHE A 16 10.60 2.21 -2.30
N GLY A 17 11.39 2.12 -3.38
CA GLY A 17 12.35 3.17 -3.74
C GLY A 17 13.81 2.87 -3.45
N ARG A 18 14.18 1.60 -3.21
CA ARG A 18 15.58 1.16 -3.30
C ARG A 18 16.04 1.16 -4.76
N VAL A 19 16.23 2.33 -5.34
CA VAL A 19 16.94 2.46 -6.61
C VAL A 19 18.39 2.03 -6.41
N ALA A 20 18.93 1.32 -7.41
CA ALA A 20 20.19 0.60 -7.42
C ALA A 20 21.37 1.32 -6.72
N SER A 21 22.36 0.53 -6.29
CA SER A 21 23.56 0.80 -5.45
C SER A 21 24.35 2.11 -5.66
N HIS A 22 23.99 2.96 -6.63
CA HIS A 22 24.60 4.25 -6.94
C HIS A 22 23.73 5.48 -6.62
N GLN A 23 22.45 5.32 -6.28
CA GLN A 23 21.62 6.41 -5.79
C GLN A 23 21.41 6.23 -4.29
N ASP A 24 21.73 7.29 -3.53
CA ASP A 24 21.47 7.46 -2.11
C ASP A 24 20.18 6.73 -1.74
N GLY A 25 20.27 5.63 -0.97
CA GLY A 25 19.26 4.58 -0.80
C GLY A 25 17.95 5.03 -0.14
N LYS A 26 17.33 6.06 -0.72
CA LYS A 26 16.20 6.79 -0.21
C LYS A 26 14.94 6.01 -0.51
N VAL A 27 14.33 5.51 0.56
CA VAL A 27 12.94 5.05 0.55
C VAL A 27 12.06 6.15 -0.04
N LEU A 28 11.43 5.85 -1.17
CA LEU A 28 10.51 6.75 -1.88
C LEU A 28 9.12 6.75 -1.22
N GLY A 29 8.76 5.66 -0.57
CA GLY A 29 7.47 5.52 0.10
C GLY A 29 7.29 4.20 0.83
N ASP A 30 6.13 4.06 1.43
CA ASP A 30 5.71 2.91 2.23
C ASP A 30 4.55 2.20 1.53
N ILE A 31 4.51 0.88 1.66
CA ILE A 31 3.46 0.00 1.17
C ILE A 31 2.62 -0.43 2.37
N TRP A 32 1.31 -0.26 2.24
CA TRP A 32 0.31 -0.55 3.23
C TRP A 32 -0.58 -1.69 2.73
N LYS A 33 -1.01 -2.56 3.63
CA LYS A 33 -2.00 -3.59 3.31
C LYS A 33 -3.16 -3.55 4.28
N CYS A 34 -4.33 -3.81 3.74
CA CYS A 34 -5.51 -4.00 4.56
C CYS A 34 -5.45 -5.39 5.23
N PRO A 35 -5.62 -5.50 6.55
CA PRO A 35 -5.69 -6.80 7.24
C PRO A 35 -6.82 -7.68 6.68
N ASN A 36 -7.95 -7.07 6.29
CA ASN A 36 -9.08 -7.77 5.67
C ASN A 36 -8.84 -8.18 4.21
N GLY A 37 -7.74 -7.73 3.59
CA GLY A 37 -7.27 -8.16 2.26
C GLY A 37 -5.88 -8.82 2.31
N ALA A 38 -5.41 -9.24 3.49
CA ALA A 38 -4.02 -9.60 3.74
C ALA A 38 -3.59 -10.96 3.18
N GLU A 39 -4.52 -11.83 2.79
CA GLU A 39 -4.14 -13.02 2.05
C GLU A 39 -3.83 -12.62 0.61
N GLN A 40 -2.61 -12.91 0.12
CA GLN A 40 -2.09 -12.56 -1.20
C GLN A 40 -2.87 -13.18 -2.40
N ASN A 41 -4.09 -13.61 -2.17
CA ASN A 41 -5.04 -14.15 -3.13
C ASN A 41 -6.51 -13.83 -2.78
N ASN A 42 -6.78 -13.13 -1.67
CA ASN A 42 -8.14 -12.68 -1.34
C ASN A 42 -8.30 -11.23 -1.76
N SER A 43 -9.22 -11.05 -2.70
CA SER A 43 -9.95 -9.81 -2.92
C SER A 43 -10.44 -9.28 -1.57
N CYS A 44 -10.18 -8.01 -1.25
CA CYS A 44 -10.97 -7.33 -0.22
C CYS A 44 -12.43 -7.41 -0.70
N ASP A 45 -13.29 -8.14 0.00
CA ASP A 45 -14.70 -8.30 -0.37
C ASP A 45 -15.45 -7.03 0.05
N SER A 46 -15.20 -5.95 -0.71
CA SER A 46 -16.04 -4.77 -0.70
C SER A 46 -17.08 -4.96 -1.81
N GLU A 47 -18.33 -4.62 -1.55
CA GLU A 47 -19.48 -4.83 -2.45
C GLU A 47 -19.32 -4.22 -3.86
N MET A 48 -18.22 -3.50 -4.12
CA MET A 48 -17.98 -2.77 -5.36
C MET A 48 -16.87 -3.33 -6.27
N PHE A 49 -15.71 -3.81 -5.79
CA PHE A 49 -14.62 -4.29 -6.68
C PHE A 49 -13.62 -5.19 -5.96
N SER A 50 -13.01 -6.13 -6.70
CA SER A 50 -11.88 -6.93 -6.22
C SER A 50 -10.60 -6.11 -6.12
N VAL A 51 -10.42 -5.46 -4.99
CA VAL A 51 -9.20 -4.69 -4.68
C VAL A 51 -8.18 -5.64 -4.03
N SER A 52 -6.94 -5.62 -4.51
CA SER A 52 -5.83 -6.47 -4.01
C SER A 52 -5.39 -6.15 -2.56
N GLY A 53 -6.16 -5.34 -1.83
CA GLY A 53 -5.89 -4.94 -0.45
C GLY A 53 -4.56 -4.22 -0.24
N SER A 54 -3.88 -3.81 -1.32
CA SER A 54 -2.54 -3.24 -1.29
C SER A 54 -2.60 -1.77 -1.69
N PHE A 55 -1.94 -0.94 -0.90
CA PHE A 55 -1.88 0.51 -1.07
C PHE A 55 -0.45 0.97 -0.87
N TYR A 56 -0.16 2.20 -1.30
CA TYR A 56 1.14 2.81 -1.08
C TYR A 56 1.00 4.32 -0.91
N THR A 57 1.93 4.91 -0.18
CA THR A 57 2.09 6.35 -0.03
C THR A 57 3.51 6.74 -0.35
N TYR A 58 3.69 7.88 -1.01
CA TYR A 58 5.03 8.45 -1.14
C TYR A 58 5.42 9.13 0.17
N ARG A 59 6.69 9.06 0.56
CA ARG A 59 7.19 9.68 1.79
C ARG A 59 7.08 11.20 1.78
N ASN A 60 7.00 11.81 0.59
CA ASN A 60 6.75 13.24 0.43
C ASN A 60 5.25 13.60 0.48
N ARG A 61 4.35 12.61 0.48
CA ARG A 61 2.89 12.74 0.47
C ARG A 61 2.23 11.56 1.19
N GLU A 62 2.34 11.56 2.52
CA GLU A 62 1.73 10.53 3.37
C GLU A 62 0.20 10.57 3.35
N ASP A 63 -0.39 11.68 2.91
CA ASP A 63 -1.83 11.86 2.73
C ASP A 63 -2.35 11.35 1.35
N ASP A 64 -1.44 11.08 0.39
CA ASP A 64 -1.79 10.61 -0.96
C ASP A 64 -1.78 9.07 -0.99
N LEU A 65 -2.78 8.46 -0.35
CA LEU A 65 -2.96 7.01 -0.38
C LEU A 65 -3.39 6.56 -1.77
N ARG A 66 -2.56 5.73 -2.38
CA ARG A 66 -2.80 5.17 -3.71
C ARG A 66 -3.03 3.67 -3.62
N GLU A 67 -3.99 3.18 -4.39
CA GLU A 67 -4.23 1.76 -4.53
C GLU A 67 -3.22 1.11 -5.48
N GLY A 68 -2.80 -0.12 -5.14
CA GLY A 68 -1.94 -0.97 -5.96
C GLY A 68 -0.50 -1.09 -5.44
N TYR A 69 0.41 -1.41 -6.35
CA TYR A 69 1.85 -1.43 -6.10
C TYR A 69 2.53 -0.38 -7.00
N PRO A 70 3.50 0.39 -6.47
CA PRO A 70 4.27 1.34 -7.26
C PRO A 70 5.09 0.61 -8.33
N CYS A 71 5.05 1.10 -9.57
CA CYS A 71 5.79 0.56 -10.71
C CYS A 71 7.20 1.14 -10.86
#